data_AF-A0A5B7TY16-F1
#
_entry.id   AF-A0A5B7TY16-F1
#
_cell.length_a   1.000
_cell.length_b   1.000
_cell.length_c   1.000
_cell.angle_alpha   90.00
_cell.angle_beta   90.00
_cell.angle_gamma   90.00
#
_symmetry.space_group_name_H-M   'P 1'
#
loop_
_entity.id
_entity.type
_entity.pdbx_description
1 polymer ?
#
loop_
_entity_poly.entity_id
_entity_poly.type
_entity_poly.pdbx_seq_one_letter_code
_entity_poly.pdbx_strand_id
1 'polypeptide(L)'
;MKNIFYKLLILVVAPLLAVSCDDKDAFAELNSNAVVTANLSNSSVVLEASNADAEALTITWSEPDFGYKAAPSYTIYLDNAGDNFGKPEKISAGKELQKTLTVSELNAILLKLELEQGSPADVEVKVVAELGDYNGIESSAVMLNATAYQDKLDLSTTWGLVGSATVNGWDGPDMPFFQTETADVYVAYVTLVDGAIKFRENNSWDNNYGDTDADGSIEPNGTDITIEAGTYKITLDLAANTWSKELFTWGLVGSATTNAWDGPDMPLEYDPYSDTWKAIVTLVEGEIKVRKNNTWGGDYGDVDSDGILDQEDGNNIAVTAGTYLVTVNLKDLSYSLESIDVWGIVGSATPNAWDGPDTKFKLDYSQENVWYLNNMTLIDGEIKFRQNDAWDVNYGDIDGDKILDTDDGNNIVVTAGTYNFTLDFSNPDSPTYTME
;
A
#
# COMPACT_ATOMS: atom_id res chain seq x y z
N MET A 1 -84.63 53.53 -15.14
CA MET A 1 -83.23 53.10 -15.35
C MET A 1 -82.68 52.17 -14.26
N LYS A 2 -83.08 52.28 -12.98
CA LYS A 2 -82.57 51.41 -11.88
C LYS A 2 -82.85 49.90 -12.04
N ASN A 3 -84.00 49.48 -12.58
CA ASN A 3 -84.36 48.05 -12.69
C ASN A 3 -83.72 47.31 -13.88
N ILE A 4 -83.23 48.03 -14.90
CA ILE A 4 -82.49 47.44 -16.03
C ILE A 4 -81.02 47.21 -15.63
N PHE A 5 -80.47 48.12 -14.83
CA PHE A 5 -79.09 48.01 -14.33
C PHE A 5 -78.90 46.79 -13.42
N TYR A 6 -79.84 46.51 -12.52
CA TYR A 6 -79.78 45.30 -11.68
C TYR A 6 -79.92 43.99 -12.48
N LYS A 7 -80.72 43.98 -13.55
CA LYS A 7 -80.88 42.81 -14.41
C LYS A 7 -79.64 42.57 -15.29
N LEU A 8 -78.99 43.62 -15.76
CA LEU A 8 -77.70 43.52 -16.47
C LEU A 8 -76.54 43.13 -15.52
N LEU A 9 -76.55 43.63 -14.28
CA LEU A 9 -75.53 43.28 -13.28
C LEU A 9 -75.62 41.78 -12.91
N ILE A 10 -76.83 41.23 -12.76
CA ILE A 10 -77.02 39.80 -12.49
C ILE A 10 -76.62 38.94 -13.71
N LEU A 11 -76.85 39.42 -14.95
CA LEU A 11 -76.47 38.69 -16.16
C LEU A 11 -74.94 38.67 -16.40
N VAL A 12 -74.21 39.68 -15.91
CA VAL A 12 -72.75 39.79 -16.04
C VAL A 12 -72.01 39.15 -14.85
N VAL A 13 -72.61 39.11 -13.65
CA VAL A 13 -72.00 38.52 -12.45
C VAL A 13 -72.27 37.02 -12.33
N ALA A 14 -73.40 36.51 -12.85
CA ALA A 14 -73.72 35.08 -12.78
C ALA A 14 -72.74 34.13 -13.50
N PRO A 15 -72.10 34.47 -14.65
CA PRO A 15 -71.10 33.61 -15.27
C PRO A 15 -69.75 33.62 -14.53
N LEU A 16 -69.47 34.65 -13.73
CA LEU A 16 -68.21 34.79 -12.97
C LEU A 16 -68.19 33.92 -11.70
N LEU A 17 -69.34 33.39 -11.26
CA LEU A 17 -69.45 32.47 -10.12
C LEU A 17 -69.43 30.99 -10.52
N ALA A 18 -69.35 30.68 -11.83
CA ALA A 18 -69.33 29.32 -12.36
C ALA A 18 -67.94 28.85 -12.82
N VAL A 19 -66.88 29.57 -12.48
CA VAL A 19 -65.50 29.07 -12.58
C VAL A 19 -65.16 28.39 -11.26
N SER A 20 -65.69 27.19 -11.08
CA SER A 20 -65.07 26.21 -10.19
C SER A 20 -63.85 25.71 -10.96
N CYS A 21 -62.65 26.12 -10.55
CA CYS A 21 -61.44 25.38 -10.88
C CYS A 21 -61.65 23.97 -10.32
N ASP A 22 -61.95 23.00 -11.19
CA ASP A 22 -61.80 21.59 -10.85
C ASP A 22 -60.29 21.33 -10.93
N ASP A 23 -59.53 21.90 -9.99
CA ASP A 23 -58.12 21.54 -9.76
C ASP A 23 -58.13 20.17 -9.09
N LYS A 24 -58.58 19.16 -9.86
CA LYS A 24 -58.13 17.80 -9.64
C LYS A 24 -56.75 17.73 -10.24
N ASP A 25 -55.79 18.35 -9.55
CA ASP A 25 -54.42 17.87 -9.63
C ASP A 25 -54.51 16.41 -9.23
N ALA A 26 -54.40 15.52 -10.22
CA ALA A 26 -54.20 14.11 -9.97
C ALA A 26 -52.85 14.03 -9.26
N PHE A 27 -52.87 14.05 -7.93
CA PHE A 27 -51.68 13.71 -7.15
C PHE A 27 -51.24 12.34 -7.65
N ALA A 28 -50.02 12.26 -8.17
CA ALA A 28 -49.43 10.98 -8.52
C ALA A 28 -49.30 10.18 -7.23
N GLU A 29 -50.18 9.20 -7.04
CA GLU A 29 -50.08 8.26 -5.93
C GLU A 29 -48.97 7.27 -6.26
N LEU A 30 -48.04 7.12 -5.31
CA LEU A 30 -46.97 6.14 -5.42
C LEU A 30 -47.58 4.73 -5.45
N ASN A 31 -47.20 3.92 -6.44
CA ASN A 31 -47.59 2.52 -6.48
C ASN A 31 -47.03 1.79 -5.24
N SER A 32 -47.91 1.40 -4.31
CA SER A 32 -47.52 0.69 -3.09
C SER A 32 -46.96 -0.71 -3.33
N ASN A 33 -47.07 -1.24 -4.55
CA ASN A 33 -46.51 -2.53 -4.97
C ASN A 33 -45.23 -2.39 -5.81
N ALA A 34 -44.68 -1.18 -5.92
CA ALA A 34 -43.41 -0.96 -6.60
C ALA A 34 -42.30 -1.76 -5.89
N VAL A 35 -41.47 -2.47 -6.66
CA VAL A 35 -40.39 -3.33 -6.15
C VAL A 35 -39.11 -3.07 -6.94
N VAL A 36 -37.98 -3.12 -6.25
CA VAL A 36 -36.64 -3.22 -6.85
C VAL A 36 -36.08 -4.61 -6.54
N THR A 37 -35.56 -5.30 -7.57
CA THR A 37 -34.91 -6.60 -7.41
C THR A 37 -33.45 -6.44 -7.78
N ALA A 38 -32.53 -6.70 -6.85
CA ALA A 38 -31.10 -6.72 -7.11
C ALA A 38 -30.63 -8.14 -7.50
N ASN A 39 -29.64 -8.24 -8.39
CA ASN A 39 -28.97 -9.47 -8.76
C ASN A 39 -27.46 -9.25 -8.87
N LEU A 40 -26.68 -10.28 -8.53
CA LEU A 40 -25.23 -10.31 -8.65
C LEU A 40 -24.84 -11.15 -9.86
N SER A 41 -23.80 -10.75 -10.60
CA SER A 41 -23.24 -11.55 -11.69
C SER A 41 -22.64 -12.87 -11.19
N ASN A 42 -22.13 -12.88 -9.96
CA ASN A 42 -21.60 -14.05 -9.26
C ASN A 42 -22.05 -14.00 -7.79
N SER A 43 -22.33 -15.16 -7.20
CA SER A 43 -22.64 -15.29 -5.76
C SER A 43 -21.40 -15.55 -4.90
N SER A 44 -20.24 -15.76 -5.51
CA SER A 44 -18.96 -15.92 -4.83
C SER A 44 -17.82 -15.32 -5.64
N VAL A 45 -16.89 -14.65 -4.95
CA VAL A 45 -15.69 -14.05 -5.54
C VAL A 45 -14.48 -14.31 -4.63
N VAL A 46 -13.35 -14.66 -5.23
CA VAL A 46 -12.05 -14.69 -4.56
C VAL A 46 -11.20 -13.62 -5.22
N LEU A 47 -10.84 -12.59 -4.47
CA LEU A 47 -10.13 -11.43 -4.98
C LEU A 47 -8.63 -11.64 -4.83
N GLU A 48 -7.86 -11.25 -5.85
CA GLU A 48 -6.40 -11.33 -5.85
C GLU A 48 -5.82 -10.03 -6.38
N ALA A 49 -4.76 -9.53 -5.71
CA ALA A 49 -4.07 -8.30 -6.11
C ALA A 49 -3.55 -8.35 -7.55
N SER A 50 -3.15 -9.54 -8.02
CA SER A 50 -2.63 -9.79 -9.38
C SER A 50 -3.61 -9.40 -10.49
N ASN A 51 -4.91 -9.29 -10.18
CA ASN A 51 -5.99 -8.99 -11.14
C ASN A 51 -6.77 -7.72 -10.76
N ALA A 52 -6.14 -6.76 -10.07
CA ALA A 52 -6.78 -5.56 -9.52
C ALA A 52 -7.74 -4.82 -10.47
N ASP A 53 -7.41 -4.70 -11.75
CA ASP A 53 -8.21 -3.96 -12.75
C ASP A 53 -9.32 -4.81 -13.42
N ALA A 54 -9.35 -6.12 -13.17
CA ALA A 54 -10.37 -7.00 -13.76
C ALA A 54 -11.75 -6.74 -13.13
N GLU A 55 -12.82 -6.96 -13.90
CA GLU A 55 -14.19 -6.90 -13.38
C GLU A 55 -14.43 -8.05 -12.39
N ALA A 56 -14.74 -7.72 -11.13
CA ALA A 56 -14.99 -8.72 -10.08
C ALA A 56 -16.48 -9.04 -9.94
N LEU A 57 -17.32 -8.00 -9.92
CA LEU A 57 -18.74 -8.13 -9.60
C LEU A 57 -19.57 -7.08 -10.33
N THR A 58 -20.58 -7.53 -11.08
CA THR A 58 -21.61 -6.65 -11.65
C THR A 58 -22.90 -6.81 -10.87
N ILE A 59 -23.36 -5.72 -10.28
CA ILE A 59 -24.62 -5.63 -9.56
C ILE A 59 -25.64 -5.00 -10.50
N THR A 60 -26.78 -5.65 -10.69
CA THR A 60 -27.87 -5.20 -11.58
C THR A 60 -29.17 -5.12 -10.81
N TRP A 61 -30.06 -4.19 -11.18
CA TRP A 61 -31.37 -4.10 -10.55
C TRP A 61 -32.48 -3.67 -11.51
N SER A 62 -33.71 -4.03 -11.17
CA SER A 62 -34.91 -3.62 -11.92
C SER A 62 -35.34 -2.20 -11.58
N GLU A 63 -35.73 -1.41 -12.58
CA GLU A 63 -36.41 -0.12 -12.36
C GLU A 63 -37.81 -0.36 -11.74
N PRO A 64 -38.12 0.22 -10.56
CA PRO A 64 -39.45 0.06 -9.95
C PRO A 64 -40.55 0.78 -10.73
N ASP A 65 -41.71 0.14 -10.87
CA ASP A 65 -42.91 0.80 -11.41
C ASP A 65 -43.61 1.62 -10.33
N PHE A 66 -43.27 2.90 -10.25
CA PHE A 66 -43.84 3.84 -9.28
C PHE A 66 -45.29 4.26 -9.58
N GLY A 67 -45.89 3.80 -10.69
CA GLY A 67 -47.23 4.20 -11.12
C GLY A 67 -47.27 5.53 -11.90
N TYR A 68 -46.12 6.18 -12.07
CA TYR A 68 -45.92 7.38 -12.88
C TYR A 68 -44.47 7.44 -13.39
N LYS A 69 -44.17 8.37 -14.29
CA LYS A 69 -42.81 8.60 -14.80
C LYS A 69 -41.94 9.27 -13.73
N ALA A 70 -41.31 8.48 -12.89
CA ALA A 70 -40.34 8.92 -11.91
C ALA A 70 -38.92 8.90 -12.49
N ALA A 71 -37.98 9.52 -11.79
CA ALA A 71 -36.55 9.49 -12.14
C ALA A 71 -35.74 9.20 -10.87
N PRO A 72 -35.77 7.95 -10.37
CA PRO A 72 -35.08 7.58 -9.13
C PRO A 72 -33.56 7.68 -9.28
N SER A 73 -32.89 7.86 -8.14
CA SER A 73 -31.47 7.53 -7.99
C SER A 73 -31.32 6.19 -7.27
N TYR A 74 -30.19 5.52 -7.47
CA TYR A 74 -29.90 4.23 -6.86
C TYR A 74 -28.64 4.29 -6.02
N THR A 75 -28.71 3.69 -4.84
CA THR A 75 -27.58 3.50 -3.95
C THR A 75 -27.47 2.03 -3.59
N ILE A 76 -26.28 1.47 -3.75
CA ILE A 76 -25.95 0.09 -3.38
C ILE A 76 -25.39 0.13 -1.95
N TYR A 77 -25.86 -0.78 -1.12
CA TYR A 77 -25.43 -0.97 0.25
C TYR A 77 -24.80 -2.35 0.37
N LEU A 78 -23.61 -2.42 0.96
CA LEU A 78 -22.91 -3.66 1.30
C LEU A 78 -22.65 -3.66 2.81
N ASP A 79 -22.93 -4.75 3.49
CA ASP A 79 -22.61 -4.92 4.91
C ASP A 79 -22.29 -6.38 5.23
N ASN A 80 -21.64 -6.63 6.37
CA ASN A 80 -21.40 -7.99 6.83
C ASN A 80 -22.73 -8.72 7.06
N ALA A 81 -22.78 -10.00 6.68
CA ALA A 81 -24.01 -10.77 6.81
C ALA A 81 -24.49 -10.82 8.27
N GLY A 82 -25.75 -10.40 8.49
CA GLY A 82 -26.36 -10.38 9.81
C GLY A 82 -26.23 -9.06 10.58
N ASP A 83 -25.46 -8.09 10.08
CA ASP A 83 -25.36 -6.75 10.68
C ASP A 83 -26.57 -5.86 10.36
N ASN A 84 -27.48 -6.33 9.50
CA ASN A 84 -28.73 -5.66 9.11
C ASN A 84 -28.51 -4.26 8.54
N PHE A 85 -27.40 -4.04 7.80
CA PHE A 85 -27.02 -2.74 7.26
C PHE A 85 -26.86 -1.67 8.37
N GLY A 86 -26.27 -2.07 9.50
CA GLY A 86 -25.99 -1.19 10.65
C GLY A 86 -24.79 -0.27 10.43
N LYS A 87 -23.77 -0.74 9.69
CA LYS A 87 -22.60 0.06 9.26
C LYS A 87 -22.23 -0.23 7.80
N PRO A 88 -23.16 -0.02 6.86
CA PRO A 88 -22.95 -0.44 5.48
C PRO A 88 -22.01 0.51 4.74
N GLU A 89 -21.21 -0.05 3.85
CA GLU A 89 -20.56 0.70 2.78
C GLU A 89 -21.57 1.03 1.69
N LYS A 90 -21.50 2.28 1.17
CA LYS A 90 -22.49 2.81 0.23
C LYS A 90 -21.85 3.24 -1.07
N ILE A 91 -22.45 2.81 -2.18
CA ILE A 91 -22.01 3.16 -3.53
C ILE A 91 -23.16 3.85 -4.25
N SER A 92 -22.97 5.10 -4.64
CA SER A 92 -23.95 5.81 -5.48
C SER A 92 -23.85 5.29 -6.92
N ALA A 93 -24.99 4.86 -7.47
CA ALA A 93 -25.11 4.41 -8.86
C ALA A 93 -25.89 5.41 -9.75
N GLY A 94 -26.28 6.57 -9.20
CA GLY A 94 -27.00 7.59 -9.95
C GLY A 94 -28.29 7.03 -10.55
N LYS A 95 -28.45 7.13 -11.87
CA LYS A 95 -29.66 6.67 -12.59
C LYS A 95 -29.47 5.34 -13.33
N GLU A 96 -28.27 4.78 -13.27
CA GLU A 96 -27.97 3.52 -13.95
C GLU A 96 -28.74 2.37 -13.30
N LEU A 97 -28.91 1.27 -14.04
CA LEU A 97 -29.54 0.04 -13.53
C LEU A 97 -28.52 -1.08 -13.28
N GLN A 98 -27.24 -0.73 -13.38
CA GLN A 98 -26.12 -1.62 -13.12
C GLN A 98 -24.91 -0.83 -12.62
N LYS A 99 -24.06 -1.51 -11.85
CA LYS A 99 -22.73 -1.05 -11.47
C LYS A 99 -21.78 -2.26 -11.50
N THR A 100 -20.69 -2.12 -12.25
CA THR A 100 -19.57 -3.06 -12.20
C THR A 100 -18.53 -2.52 -11.23
N LEU A 101 -17.98 -3.41 -10.40
CA LEU A 101 -16.86 -3.16 -9.51
C LEU A 101 -15.66 -3.97 -10.00
N THR A 102 -14.49 -3.34 -10.08
CA THR A 102 -13.23 -4.04 -10.29
C THR A 102 -12.82 -4.84 -9.04
N VAL A 103 -11.83 -5.71 -9.17
CA VAL A 103 -11.23 -6.45 -8.06
C VAL A 103 -10.73 -5.49 -6.98
N SER A 104 -10.00 -4.43 -7.35
CA SER A 104 -9.49 -3.43 -6.41
C SER A 104 -10.60 -2.63 -5.73
N GLU A 105 -11.60 -2.16 -6.49
CA GLU A 105 -12.74 -1.41 -5.95
C GLU A 105 -13.52 -2.25 -4.93
N LEU A 106 -13.81 -3.52 -5.26
CA LEU A 106 -14.52 -4.41 -4.36
C LEU A 106 -13.65 -4.75 -3.14
N ASN A 107 -12.36 -5.04 -3.32
CA ASN A 107 -11.46 -5.34 -2.20
C ASN A 107 -11.40 -4.19 -1.19
N ALA A 108 -11.27 -2.94 -1.66
CA ALA A 108 -11.26 -1.76 -0.80
C ALA A 108 -12.57 -1.60 0.00
N ILE A 109 -13.72 -1.97 -0.56
CA ILE A 109 -15.00 -1.99 0.16
C ILE A 109 -14.99 -3.08 1.24
N LEU A 110 -14.55 -4.29 0.91
CA LEU A 110 -14.51 -5.41 1.85
C LEU A 110 -13.56 -5.15 3.02
N LEU A 111 -12.43 -4.48 2.78
CA LEU A 111 -11.50 -4.10 3.85
C LEU A 111 -12.09 -3.03 4.79
N LYS A 112 -12.92 -2.10 4.28
CA LYS A 112 -13.65 -1.14 5.13
C LYS A 112 -14.73 -1.79 5.98
N LEU A 113 -15.29 -2.91 5.50
CA LEU A 113 -16.18 -3.79 6.27
C LEU A 113 -15.42 -4.68 7.27
N GLU A 114 -14.09 -4.52 7.38
CA GLU A 114 -13.22 -5.25 8.31
C GLU A 114 -13.22 -6.78 8.08
N LEU A 115 -13.42 -7.23 6.83
CA LEU A 115 -13.31 -8.65 6.50
C LEU A 115 -11.88 -9.17 6.76
N GLU A 116 -11.80 -10.37 7.31
CA GLU A 116 -10.54 -11.10 7.46
C GLU A 116 -9.99 -11.46 6.06
N GLN A 117 -8.73 -11.09 5.82
CA GLN A 117 -8.07 -11.29 4.53
C GLN A 117 -7.75 -12.78 4.31
N GLY A 118 -7.85 -13.25 3.06
CA GLY A 118 -7.59 -14.65 2.69
C GLY A 118 -8.65 -15.66 3.13
N SER A 119 -9.61 -15.24 3.97
CA SER A 119 -10.71 -16.07 4.46
C SER A 119 -12.04 -15.68 3.77
N PRO A 120 -12.84 -16.65 3.28
CA PRO A 120 -14.15 -16.36 2.71
C PRO A 120 -15.13 -15.91 3.80
N ALA A 121 -15.83 -14.80 3.56
CA ALA A 121 -16.87 -14.27 4.43
C ALA A 121 -18.12 -13.88 3.64
N ASP A 122 -19.28 -13.90 4.30
CA ASP A 122 -20.55 -13.56 3.69
C ASP A 122 -20.89 -12.07 3.86
N VAL A 123 -21.25 -11.42 2.76
CA VAL A 123 -21.63 -10.00 2.67
C VAL A 123 -23.04 -9.90 2.10
N GLU A 124 -23.89 -9.11 2.76
CA GLU A 124 -25.23 -8.78 2.27
C GLU A 124 -25.18 -7.53 1.38
N VAL A 125 -25.76 -7.64 0.19
CA VAL A 125 -25.87 -6.53 -0.76
C VAL A 125 -27.34 -6.20 -0.98
N LYS A 126 -27.70 -4.91 -0.92
CA LYS A 126 -29.03 -4.44 -1.34
C LYS A 126 -28.94 -3.17 -2.16
N VAL A 127 -29.98 -2.92 -2.95
CA VAL A 127 -30.12 -1.68 -3.72
C VAL A 127 -31.32 -0.91 -3.19
N VAL A 128 -31.13 0.38 -2.97
CA VAL A 128 -32.18 1.33 -2.58
C VAL A 128 -32.45 2.26 -3.76
N ALA A 129 -33.68 2.24 -4.25
CA ALA A 129 -34.19 3.18 -5.24
C ALA A 129 -34.82 4.39 -4.53
N GLU A 130 -34.21 5.55 -4.66
CA GLU A 130 -34.54 6.79 -3.94
C GLU A 130 -35.32 7.75 -4.85
N LEU A 131 -36.44 8.27 -4.33
CA LEU A 131 -37.28 9.29 -4.97
C LEU A 131 -37.28 10.57 -4.12
N GLY A 132 -36.26 11.40 -4.34
CA GLY A 132 -36.01 12.58 -3.51
C GLY A 132 -35.70 12.22 -2.06
N ASP A 133 -35.84 13.17 -1.15
CA ASP A 133 -35.32 13.04 0.23
C ASP A 133 -36.17 12.15 1.16
N TYR A 134 -37.35 11.69 0.72
CA TYR A 134 -38.38 11.16 1.64
C TYR A 134 -38.97 9.80 1.27
N ASN A 135 -38.70 9.27 0.08
CA ASN A 135 -39.26 7.99 -0.37
C ASN A 135 -38.15 7.09 -0.94
N GLY A 136 -38.05 5.87 -0.45
CA GLY A 136 -37.11 4.86 -0.96
C GLY A 136 -37.75 3.49 -1.01
N ILE A 137 -37.43 2.70 -2.03
CA ILE A 137 -37.79 1.29 -2.14
C ILE A 137 -36.51 0.47 -2.04
N GLU A 138 -36.46 -0.43 -1.09
CA GLU A 138 -35.31 -1.32 -0.90
C GLU A 138 -35.55 -2.66 -1.58
N SER A 139 -34.49 -3.25 -2.12
CA SER A 139 -34.51 -4.64 -2.56
C SER A 139 -34.41 -5.57 -1.36
N SER A 140 -34.80 -6.83 -1.53
CA SER A 140 -34.29 -7.89 -0.66
C SER A 140 -32.75 -7.91 -0.73
N ALA A 141 -32.10 -8.26 0.39
CA ALA A 141 -30.67 -8.49 0.40
C ALA A 141 -30.32 -9.75 -0.41
N VAL A 142 -29.23 -9.67 -1.17
CA VAL A 142 -28.61 -10.79 -1.86
C VAL A 142 -27.25 -11.07 -1.23
N MET A 143 -26.93 -12.36 -1.08
CA MET A 143 -25.70 -12.81 -0.42
C MET A 143 -24.55 -12.91 -1.43
N LEU A 144 -23.41 -12.35 -1.07
CA LEU A 144 -22.13 -12.51 -1.75
C LEU A 144 -21.15 -13.18 -0.79
N ASN A 145 -20.61 -14.34 -1.16
CA ASN A 145 -19.49 -14.93 -0.44
C ASN A 145 -18.18 -14.40 -1.03
N ALA A 146 -17.45 -13.56 -0.30
CA ALA A 146 -16.26 -12.88 -0.80
C ALA A 146 -15.02 -13.22 0.03
N THR A 147 -13.90 -13.45 -0.65
CA THR A 147 -12.56 -13.51 -0.04
C THR A 147 -11.80 -12.27 -0.45
N ALA A 148 -11.51 -11.38 0.51
CA ALA A 148 -10.67 -10.21 0.29
C ALA A 148 -9.18 -10.58 0.35
N TYR A 149 -8.34 -9.85 -0.37
CA TYR A 149 -6.88 -9.93 -0.23
C TYR A 149 -6.35 -8.77 0.62
N GLN A 150 -5.18 -8.97 1.21
CA GLN A 150 -4.47 -7.91 1.92
C GLN A 150 -4.06 -6.81 0.94
N ASP A 151 -4.67 -5.64 1.03
CA ASP A 151 -4.25 -4.47 0.26
C ASP A 151 -2.97 -3.92 0.86
N LYS A 152 -1.86 -4.59 0.55
CA LYS A 152 -0.53 -4.09 0.84
C LYS A 152 -0.26 -2.99 -0.17
N LEU A 153 0.02 -1.79 0.32
CA LEU A 153 0.52 -0.72 -0.52
C LEU A 153 1.71 -1.27 -1.32
N ASP A 154 1.78 -0.98 -2.61
CA ASP A 154 2.93 -1.33 -3.44
C ASP A 154 3.21 -0.15 -4.36
N LEU A 155 4.19 0.65 -3.98
CA LEU A 155 4.64 1.79 -4.77
C LEU A 155 5.73 1.39 -5.78
N SER A 156 5.98 0.10 -6.03
CA SER A 156 6.96 -0.32 -7.03
C SER A 156 6.57 0.10 -8.44
N THR A 157 7.58 0.22 -9.32
CA THR A 157 7.39 0.63 -10.71
C THR A 157 8.22 -0.23 -11.64
N THR A 158 7.91 -0.15 -12.94
CA THR A 158 8.76 -0.68 -13.99
C THR A 158 9.98 0.20 -14.27
N TRP A 159 10.05 1.41 -13.71
CA TRP A 159 11.15 2.35 -13.93
C TRP A 159 12.32 2.08 -13.00
N GLY A 160 13.51 2.23 -13.57
CA GLY A 160 14.76 1.93 -12.89
C GLY A 160 15.88 2.90 -13.24
N LEU A 161 16.86 2.97 -12.35
CA LEU A 161 18.09 3.73 -12.49
C LEU A 161 19.27 2.76 -12.65
N VAL A 162 20.06 2.95 -13.71
CA VAL A 162 21.19 2.09 -14.09
C VAL A 162 22.40 2.93 -14.43
N GLY A 163 23.62 2.41 -14.26
CA GLY A 163 24.82 3.12 -14.70
C GLY A 163 26.08 2.76 -13.94
N SER A 164 27.22 3.28 -14.37
CA SER A 164 28.51 3.07 -13.69
C SER A 164 28.54 3.64 -12.26
N ALA A 165 27.66 4.58 -11.94
CA ALA A 165 27.50 5.13 -10.60
C ALA A 165 26.69 4.23 -9.64
N THR A 166 25.98 3.22 -10.16
CA THR A 166 25.09 2.35 -9.36
C THR A 166 25.84 1.13 -8.84
N VAL A 167 25.27 0.48 -7.82
CA VAL A 167 25.82 -0.76 -7.25
C VAL A 167 25.90 -1.92 -8.27
N ASN A 168 25.02 -1.91 -9.26
CA ASN A 168 24.87 -3.00 -10.23
C ASN A 168 25.50 -2.70 -11.62
N GLY A 169 26.01 -1.48 -11.83
CA GLY A 169 26.62 -1.10 -13.10
C GLY A 169 25.61 -0.99 -14.26
N TRP A 170 26.10 -1.11 -15.49
CA TRP A 170 25.28 -1.05 -16.72
C TRP A 170 24.55 -2.35 -17.05
N ASP A 171 25.11 -3.48 -16.61
CA ASP A 171 24.69 -4.83 -17.00
C ASP A 171 23.86 -5.54 -15.91
N GLY A 172 23.80 -4.98 -14.71
CA GLY A 172 23.00 -5.53 -13.61
C GLY A 172 21.58 -4.96 -13.55
N PRO A 173 20.76 -5.44 -12.59
CA PRO A 173 19.41 -4.95 -12.40
C PRO A 173 19.41 -3.49 -11.92
N ASP A 174 18.35 -2.79 -12.28
CA ASP A 174 18.17 -1.38 -11.99
C ASP A 174 17.91 -1.16 -10.50
N MET A 175 18.37 -0.01 -10.00
CA MET A 175 17.89 0.50 -8.72
C MET A 175 16.47 1.02 -8.93
N PRO A 176 15.48 0.64 -8.09
CA PRO A 176 14.07 0.89 -8.37
C PRO A 176 13.69 2.37 -8.22
N PHE A 177 12.78 2.82 -9.08
CA PHE A 177 11.93 3.98 -8.81
C PHE A 177 10.62 3.55 -8.17
N PHE A 178 10.04 4.45 -7.38
CA PHE A 178 8.77 4.29 -6.69
C PHE A 178 7.76 5.34 -7.14
N GLN A 179 6.47 4.97 -7.13
CA GLN A 179 5.36 5.87 -7.43
C GLN A 179 5.26 6.99 -6.38
N THR A 180 4.73 8.12 -6.81
CA THR A 180 4.32 9.21 -5.92
C THR A 180 2.82 9.44 -6.03
N GLU A 181 2.26 10.31 -5.18
CA GLU A 181 0.85 10.72 -5.29
C GLU A 181 0.55 11.51 -6.58
N THR A 182 1.58 11.95 -7.31
CA THR A 182 1.44 12.63 -8.60
C THR A 182 1.70 11.65 -9.74
N ALA A 183 0.70 11.48 -10.62
CA ALA A 183 0.81 10.61 -11.78
C ALA A 183 2.04 10.96 -12.64
N ASP A 184 2.71 9.93 -13.15
CA ASP A 184 3.91 10.03 -14.01
C ASP A 184 5.13 10.69 -13.35
N VAL A 185 5.10 10.87 -12.03
CA VAL A 185 6.24 11.34 -11.22
C VAL A 185 6.71 10.21 -10.31
N TYR A 186 7.97 9.86 -10.45
CA TYR A 186 8.61 8.76 -9.74
C TYR A 186 9.82 9.22 -8.94
N VAL A 187 10.11 8.53 -7.83
CA VAL A 187 11.26 8.83 -6.97
C VAL A 187 12.13 7.61 -6.72
N ALA A 188 13.45 7.79 -6.73
CA ALA A 188 14.41 6.76 -6.32
C ALA A 188 15.26 7.30 -5.15
N TYR A 189 15.44 6.48 -4.12
CA TYR A 189 16.31 6.78 -2.97
C TYR A 189 17.57 5.91 -3.07
N VAL A 190 18.67 6.49 -3.52
CA VAL A 190 19.84 5.72 -3.98
C VAL A 190 21.14 6.29 -3.43
N THR A 191 22.08 5.41 -3.09
CA THR A 191 23.48 5.79 -2.84
C THR A 191 24.29 5.48 -4.08
N LEU A 192 24.96 6.49 -4.62
CA LEU A 192 25.72 6.44 -5.86
C LEU A 192 27.20 6.79 -5.62
N VAL A 193 28.08 6.29 -6.48
CA VAL A 193 29.49 6.69 -6.57
C VAL A 193 29.69 7.68 -7.73
N ASP A 194 30.88 8.26 -7.87
CA ASP A 194 31.22 9.07 -9.04
C ASP A 194 31.09 8.24 -10.32
N GLY A 195 30.31 8.72 -11.30
CA GLY A 195 30.06 7.97 -12.52
C GLY A 195 28.95 8.58 -13.38
N ALA A 196 28.22 7.71 -14.08
CA ALA A 196 27.08 8.12 -14.88
C ALA A 196 25.87 7.21 -14.64
N ILE A 197 24.68 7.75 -14.93
CA ILE A 197 23.38 7.06 -14.80
C ILE A 197 22.53 7.25 -16.07
N LYS A 198 21.55 6.37 -16.23
CA LYS A 198 20.39 6.51 -17.12
C LYS A 198 19.13 6.00 -16.43
N PHE A 199 17.98 6.37 -16.97
CA PHE A 199 16.68 5.84 -16.57
C PHE A 199 16.20 4.88 -17.64
N ARG A 200 15.70 3.71 -17.25
CA ARG A 200 15.13 2.76 -18.20
C ARG A 200 13.95 2.01 -17.59
N GLU A 201 13.09 1.51 -18.46
CA GLU A 201 11.90 0.76 -18.06
C GLU A 201 12.13 -0.74 -18.23
N ASN A 202 11.58 -1.55 -17.32
CA ASN A 202 11.58 -3.00 -17.36
C ASN A 202 12.97 -3.64 -17.38
N ASN A 203 14.00 -3.00 -16.81
CA ASN A 203 15.40 -3.41 -16.94
C ASN A 203 15.85 -3.58 -18.41
N SER A 204 15.19 -2.88 -19.36
CA SER A 204 15.43 -3.01 -20.79
C SER A 204 15.87 -1.67 -21.40
N TRP A 205 16.71 -1.74 -22.42
CA TRP A 205 17.10 -0.56 -23.20
C TRP A 205 16.02 -0.11 -24.21
N ASP A 206 14.91 -0.83 -24.35
CA ASP A 206 13.85 -0.51 -25.32
C ASP A 206 13.19 0.86 -25.05
N ASN A 207 12.98 1.19 -23.77
CA ASN A 207 12.45 2.47 -23.32
C ASN A 207 13.42 3.06 -22.28
N ASN A 208 14.25 4.01 -22.69
CA ASN A 208 15.26 4.62 -21.84
C ASN A 208 15.41 6.12 -22.10
N TYR A 209 15.81 6.83 -21.06
CA TYR A 209 15.99 8.27 -21.04
C TYR A 209 17.39 8.64 -20.51
N GLY A 210 17.91 9.74 -21.03
CA GLY A 210 19.12 10.42 -20.55
C GLY A 210 18.94 11.94 -20.69
N ASP A 211 19.98 12.71 -20.46
CA ASP A 211 19.99 14.17 -20.53
C ASP A 211 21.15 14.61 -21.41
N THR A 212 20.84 15.07 -22.62
CA THR A 212 21.83 15.39 -23.67
C THR A 212 22.48 16.75 -23.46
N ASP A 213 21.68 17.72 -23.02
CA ASP A 213 22.11 19.10 -22.86
C ASP A 213 22.52 19.44 -21.41
N ALA A 214 22.41 18.45 -20.51
CA ALA A 214 22.68 18.55 -19.07
C ALA A 214 21.87 19.67 -18.40
N ASP A 215 20.63 19.84 -18.82
CA ASP A 215 19.75 20.94 -18.40
C ASP A 215 18.61 20.49 -17.48
N GLY A 216 18.56 19.21 -17.13
CA GLY A 216 17.51 18.61 -16.31
C GLY A 216 16.29 18.18 -17.10
N SER A 217 16.27 18.33 -18.43
CA SER A 217 15.28 17.68 -19.28
C SER A 217 15.74 16.27 -19.67
N ILE A 218 14.79 15.40 -20.00
CA ILE A 218 15.09 14.03 -20.43
C ILE A 218 14.70 13.82 -21.89
N GLU A 219 15.56 13.15 -22.65
CA GLU A 219 15.27 12.72 -24.01
C GLU A 219 15.26 11.20 -24.13
N PRO A 220 14.35 10.62 -24.94
CA PRO A 220 14.44 9.23 -25.34
C PRO A 220 15.81 8.94 -25.96
N ASN A 221 16.54 7.98 -25.39
CA ASN A 221 17.92 7.66 -25.76
C ASN A 221 18.92 8.83 -25.62
N GLY A 222 18.63 9.81 -24.74
CA GLY A 222 19.55 10.90 -24.40
C GLY A 222 20.88 10.41 -23.82
N THR A 223 21.87 11.30 -23.72
CA THR A 223 23.20 10.91 -23.24
C THR A 223 23.22 10.55 -21.75
N ASP A 224 24.22 9.78 -21.33
CA ASP A 224 24.40 9.39 -19.94
C ASP A 224 24.56 10.61 -19.03
N ILE A 225 23.87 10.59 -17.89
CA ILE A 225 23.85 11.69 -16.93
C ILE A 225 25.04 11.52 -15.98
N THR A 226 25.94 12.51 -15.93
CA THR A 226 27.07 12.47 -14.98
C THR A 226 26.61 12.74 -13.54
N ILE A 227 27.10 11.93 -12.60
CA ILE A 227 26.76 11.98 -11.18
C ILE A 227 28.04 11.96 -10.32
N GLU A 228 28.00 12.73 -9.25
CA GLU A 228 28.98 12.70 -8.16
C GLU A 228 28.49 11.79 -7.03
N ALA A 229 29.41 11.20 -6.28
CA ALA A 229 29.11 10.33 -5.16
C ALA A 229 28.21 11.01 -4.12
N GLY A 230 27.23 10.27 -3.61
CA GLY A 230 26.30 10.76 -2.60
C GLY A 230 25.05 9.89 -2.49
N THR A 231 24.25 10.15 -1.46
CA THR A 231 22.94 9.52 -1.28
C THR A 231 21.86 10.53 -1.62
N TYR A 232 21.06 10.21 -2.62
CA TYR A 232 20.16 11.12 -3.29
C TYR A 232 18.72 10.63 -3.26
N LYS A 233 17.80 11.59 -3.26
CA LYS A 233 16.48 11.42 -3.86
C LYS A 233 16.59 11.91 -5.30
N ILE A 234 16.28 11.04 -6.24
CA ILE A 234 16.19 11.37 -7.66
C ILE A 234 14.72 11.35 -8.04
N THR A 235 14.24 12.42 -8.69
CA THR A 235 12.87 12.53 -9.17
C THR A 235 12.89 12.46 -10.70
N LEU A 236 12.06 11.59 -11.26
CA LEU A 236 11.80 11.45 -12.69
C LEU A 236 10.36 11.86 -12.97
N ASP A 237 10.15 12.93 -13.74
CA ASP A 237 8.83 13.43 -14.12
C ASP A 237 8.64 13.22 -15.62
N LEU A 238 7.90 12.17 -15.99
CA LEU A 238 7.62 11.83 -17.39
C LEU A 238 6.52 12.70 -18.00
N ALA A 239 5.66 13.32 -17.18
CA ALA A 239 4.65 14.26 -17.66
C ALA A 239 5.31 15.56 -18.13
N ALA A 240 6.30 16.05 -17.39
CA ALA A 240 7.08 17.25 -17.72
C ALA A 240 8.30 16.95 -18.60
N ASN A 241 8.71 15.68 -18.74
CA ASN A 241 9.99 15.25 -19.31
C ASN A 241 11.19 15.94 -18.64
N THR A 242 11.25 15.87 -17.31
CA THR A 242 12.35 16.42 -16.52
C THR A 242 12.85 15.43 -15.47
N TRP A 243 14.05 15.65 -14.98
CA TRP A 243 14.60 14.94 -13.83
C TRP A 243 15.30 15.91 -12.88
N SER A 244 15.42 15.53 -11.61
CA SER A 244 16.18 16.29 -10.62
C SER A 244 16.79 15.39 -9.57
N LYS A 245 17.77 15.91 -8.83
CA LYS A 245 18.35 15.24 -7.66
C LYS A 245 18.56 16.20 -6.51
N GLU A 246 18.45 15.69 -5.30
CA GLU A 246 18.87 16.36 -4.07
C GLU A 246 19.52 15.35 -3.11
N LEU A 247 20.45 15.80 -2.28
CA LEU A 247 20.97 14.97 -1.18
C LEU A 247 19.80 14.60 -0.26
N PHE A 248 19.63 13.32 -0.01
CA PHE A 248 18.47 12.83 0.73
C PHE A 248 18.80 11.53 1.47
N THR A 249 18.84 11.63 2.79
CA THR A 249 18.93 10.50 3.72
C THR A 249 18.12 10.79 4.95
N TRP A 250 17.58 9.75 5.55
CA TRP A 250 17.10 9.74 6.92
C TRP A 250 17.93 8.75 7.71
N GLY A 251 18.21 9.09 8.96
CA GLY A 251 18.98 8.21 9.83
C GLY A 251 18.77 8.50 11.31
N LEU A 252 19.27 7.58 12.13
CA LEU A 252 19.27 7.69 13.59
C LEU A 252 20.63 8.19 14.08
N VAL A 253 20.60 9.17 14.98
CA VAL A 253 21.76 9.75 15.65
C VAL A 253 21.49 9.80 17.15
N GLY A 254 22.51 9.71 18.00
CA GLY A 254 22.35 9.86 19.45
C GLY A 254 23.22 8.90 20.25
N SER A 255 23.32 9.08 21.56
CA SER A 255 24.24 8.32 22.41
C SER A 255 24.01 6.80 22.40
N ALA A 256 22.84 6.35 21.96
CA ALA A 256 22.52 4.94 21.79
C ALA A 256 23.01 4.33 20.46
N THR A 257 23.39 5.15 19.47
CA THR A 257 23.83 4.69 18.15
C THR A 257 25.36 4.50 18.09
N THR A 258 25.83 3.74 17.10
CA THR A 258 27.27 3.43 16.90
C THR A 258 28.17 4.67 16.84
N ASN A 259 27.67 5.77 16.25
CA ASN A 259 28.45 7.00 16.03
C ASN A 259 28.04 8.16 16.96
N ALA A 260 27.27 7.85 18.02
CA ALA A 260 26.81 8.84 18.99
C ALA A 260 26.16 10.08 18.31
N TRP A 261 26.48 11.27 18.78
CA TRP A 261 25.95 12.55 18.29
C TRP A 261 26.72 13.13 17.09
N ASP A 262 27.83 12.50 16.69
CA ASP A 262 28.76 13.04 15.68
C ASP A 262 28.42 12.56 14.25
N GLY A 263 27.73 11.42 14.13
CA GLY A 263 27.42 10.78 12.85
C GLY A 263 28.64 10.12 12.19
N PRO A 264 28.50 9.56 10.98
CA PRO A 264 27.27 9.51 10.19
C PRO A 264 26.17 8.72 10.89
N ASP A 265 24.93 9.05 10.57
CA ASP A 265 23.73 8.45 11.15
C ASP A 265 23.64 6.97 10.75
N MET A 266 22.97 6.17 11.58
CA MET A 266 22.52 4.85 11.13
C MET A 266 21.44 5.06 10.07
N PRO A 267 21.66 4.68 8.80
CA PRO A 267 20.73 5.03 7.72
C PRO A 267 19.43 4.24 7.83
N LEU A 268 18.32 4.91 7.52
CA LEU A 268 17.04 4.29 7.25
C LEU A 268 16.90 4.02 5.74
N GLU A 269 16.28 2.90 5.40
CA GLU A 269 15.94 2.50 4.03
C GLU A 269 14.45 2.78 3.79
N TYR A 270 14.09 3.24 2.59
CA TYR A 270 12.68 3.48 2.24
C TYR A 270 11.96 2.15 1.96
N ASP A 271 10.77 1.99 2.55
CA ASP A 271 9.88 0.84 2.32
C ASP A 271 8.69 1.26 1.45
N PRO A 272 8.64 0.87 0.16
CA PRO A 272 7.56 1.23 -0.75
C PRO A 272 6.25 0.51 -0.41
N TYR A 273 6.28 -0.50 0.46
CA TYR A 273 5.10 -1.26 0.83
C TYR A 273 4.32 -0.72 2.02
N SER A 274 4.87 0.31 2.66
CA SER A 274 4.21 1.06 3.72
C SER A 274 4.40 2.58 3.61
N ASP A 275 5.17 3.05 2.62
CA ASP A 275 5.56 4.45 2.44
C ASP A 275 6.23 5.04 3.69
N THR A 276 7.11 4.25 4.30
CA THR A 276 7.85 4.60 5.53
C THR A 276 9.35 4.42 5.36
N TRP A 277 10.11 4.87 6.37
CA TRP A 277 11.56 4.69 6.48
C TRP A 277 11.86 3.68 7.58
N LYS A 278 12.62 2.63 7.27
CA LYS A 278 12.87 1.51 8.17
C LYS A 278 14.33 1.15 8.30
N ALA A 279 14.71 0.62 9.45
CA ALA A 279 15.99 -0.05 9.64
C ALA A 279 15.91 -1.05 10.78
N ILE A 280 16.67 -2.14 10.66
CA ILE A 280 16.99 -2.97 11.81
C ILE A 280 18.30 -2.45 12.40
N VAL A 281 18.25 -2.02 13.66
CA VAL A 281 19.39 -1.41 14.36
C VAL A 281 19.63 -2.06 15.71
N THR A 282 20.90 -2.23 16.07
CA THR A 282 21.28 -2.57 17.44
C THR A 282 21.67 -1.29 18.17
N LEU A 283 20.97 -1.00 19.25
CA LEU A 283 21.14 0.19 20.08
C LEU A 283 21.67 -0.21 21.46
N VAL A 284 22.44 0.68 22.08
CA VAL A 284 22.76 0.61 23.52
C VAL A 284 21.79 1.48 24.32
N GLU A 285 21.78 1.35 25.65
CA GLU A 285 20.99 2.26 26.50
C GLU A 285 21.45 3.71 26.30
N GLY A 286 20.52 4.61 26.01
CA GLY A 286 20.83 6.00 25.73
C GLY A 286 19.67 6.74 25.06
N GLU A 287 20.02 7.70 24.20
CA GLU A 287 19.08 8.55 23.50
C GLU A 287 19.31 8.51 21.98
N ILE A 288 18.24 8.71 21.21
CA ILE A 288 18.28 8.88 19.76
C ILE A 288 17.45 10.08 19.28
N LYS A 289 17.71 10.50 18.04
CA LYS A 289 16.92 11.41 17.22
C LYS A 289 16.90 10.91 15.77
N VAL A 290 15.87 11.30 15.03
CA VAL A 290 15.74 11.07 13.59
C VAL A 290 16.20 12.32 12.85
N ARG A 291 17.17 12.18 11.94
CA ARG A 291 17.82 13.33 11.29
C ARG A 291 17.86 13.19 9.78
N LYS A 292 17.54 14.28 9.08
CA LYS A 292 17.70 14.37 7.63
C LYS A 292 19.14 14.73 7.29
N ASN A 293 19.71 14.07 6.28
CA ASN A 293 20.98 14.46 5.64
C ASN A 293 22.19 14.57 6.58
N ASN A 294 22.19 13.90 7.74
CA ASN A 294 23.22 14.05 8.76
C ASN A 294 23.38 15.51 9.25
N THR A 295 22.34 16.34 9.09
CA THR A 295 22.37 17.77 9.41
C THR A 295 21.43 18.13 10.54
N TRP A 296 21.89 18.98 11.45
CA TRP A 296 21.04 19.61 12.46
C TRP A 296 20.14 20.68 11.83
N GLY A 297 18.98 20.93 12.44
CA GLY A 297 18.03 21.93 11.96
C GLY A 297 16.93 21.28 11.11
N GLY A 298 16.01 20.62 11.79
CA GLY A 298 14.94 19.80 11.21
C GLY A 298 14.98 18.33 11.64
N ASP A 299 15.84 18.01 12.60
CA ASP A 299 15.85 16.74 13.32
C ASP A 299 14.64 16.62 14.25
N TYR A 300 14.19 15.38 14.42
CA TYR A 300 13.04 15.03 15.23
C TYR A 300 13.46 14.16 16.41
N GLY A 301 12.66 14.22 17.46
CA GLY A 301 12.57 13.14 18.44
C GLY A 301 11.18 13.19 19.08
N ASP A 302 11.01 12.91 20.36
CA ASP A 302 9.68 12.79 20.98
C ASP A 302 9.73 13.29 22.42
N VAL A 303 8.99 14.36 22.73
CA VAL A 303 8.99 14.97 24.07
C VAL A 303 8.11 14.17 25.03
N ASP A 304 6.95 13.74 24.56
CA ASP A 304 5.88 13.18 25.39
C ASP A 304 5.87 11.64 25.41
N SER A 305 6.77 11.01 24.64
CA SER A 305 6.90 9.56 24.46
C SER A 305 5.59 8.91 23.96
N ASP A 306 4.86 9.61 23.10
CA ASP A 306 3.58 9.15 22.56
C ASP A 306 3.71 8.45 21.20
N GLY A 307 4.93 8.34 20.67
CA GLY A 307 5.21 7.72 19.38
C GLY A 307 5.05 8.69 18.19
N ILE A 308 4.89 9.99 18.45
CA ILE A 308 4.82 11.04 17.43
C ILE A 308 6.10 11.88 17.50
N LEU A 309 6.65 12.20 16.33
CA LEU A 309 7.88 12.96 16.20
C LEU A 309 7.63 14.47 16.29
N ASP A 310 8.38 15.09 17.18
CA ASP A 310 8.37 16.50 17.58
C ASP A 310 9.64 17.22 17.14
N GLN A 311 9.59 18.57 17.07
CA GLN A 311 10.76 19.42 16.80
C GLN A 311 11.13 20.35 17.97
N GLU A 312 10.41 20.24 19.08
CA GLU A 312 10.59 20.99 20.30
C GLU A 312 11.96 20.71 20.95
N ASP A 313 12.47 21.68 21.72
CA ASP A 313 13.72 21.50 22.46
C ASP A 313 13.57 20.39 23.53
N GLY A 314 14.61 19.56 23.68
CA GLY A 314 14.64 18.49 24.68
C GLY A 314 13.88 17.22 24.29
N ASN A 315 13.50 17.10 23.02
CA ASN A 315 12.80 15.97 22.41
C ASN A 315 13.66 14.71 22.16
N ASN A 316 14.67 14.40 22.96
CA ASN A 316 15.45 13.19 22.71
C ASN A 316 14.63 11.94 23.04
N ILE A 317 14.67 10.92 22.17
CA ILE A 317 13.98 9.65 22.38
C ILE A 317 14.86 8.74 23.24
N ALA A 318 14.43 8.39 24.44
CA ALA A 318 15.13 7.44 25.29
C ALA A 318 14.94 6.00 24.80
N VAL A 319 16.02 5.22 24.75
CA VAL A 319 16.00 3.81 24.31
C VAL A 319 16.81 2.92 25.26
N THR A 320 16.38 1.67 25.38
CA THR A 320 17.13 0.62 26.08
C THR A 320 18.02 -0.14 25.12
N ALA A 321 18.99 -0.89 25.66
CA ALA A 321 19.83 -1.75 24.83
C ALA A 321 19.00 -2.89 24.20
N GLY A 322 19.16 -3.11 22.90
CA GLY A 322 18.43 -4.15 22.16
C GLY A 322 18.60 -4.02 20.65
N THR A 323 18.04 -4.99 19.92
CA THR A 323 17.89 -4.92 18.46
C THR A 323 16.44 -4.58 18.14
N TYR A 324 16.24 -3.56 17.31
CA TYR A 324 14.94 -2.99 17.00
C TYR A 324 14.72 -2.90 15.50
N LEU A 325 13.52 -3.23 15.05
CA LEU A 325 12.96 -2.72 13.81
C LEU A 325 12.43 -1.32 14.10
N VAL A 326 13.10 -0.32 13.54
CA VAL A 326 12.67 1.06 13.58
C VAL A 326 11.83 1.35 12.36
N THR A 327 10.66 1.94 12.56
CA THR A 327 9.80 2.47 11.49
C THR A 327 9.54 3.94 11.74
N VAL A 328 9.69 4.77 10.70
CA VAL A 328 9.41 6.22 10.75
C VAL A 328 8.51 6.58 9.57
N ASN A 329 7.34 7.14 9.87
CA ASN A 329 6.42 7.70 8.90
C ASN A 329 6.53 9.23 8.91
N LEU A 330 7.01 9.81 7.81
CA LEU A 330 7.23 11.26 7.73
C LEU A 330 5.97 12.04 7.30
N LYS A 331 4.87 11.36 6.94
CA LYS A 331 3.60 12.00 6.57
C LYS A 331 2.77 12.37 7.79
N ASP A 332 2.68 11.47 8.75
CA ASP A 332 1.97 11.68 10.02
C ASP A 332 2.90 11.84 11.23
N LEU A 333 4.22 11.75 11.00
CA LEU A 333 5.27 11.87 12.00
C LEU A 333 5.29 10.75 13.04
N SER A 334 4.55 9.65 12.84
CA SER A 334 4.63 8.50 13.75
C SER A 334 5.96 7.74 13.62
N TYR A 335 6.40 7.12 14.72
CA TYR A 335 7.52 6.18 14.72
C TYR A 335 7.30 5.02 15.68
N SER A 336 7.99 3.90 15.45
CA SER A 336 8.04 2.76 16.37
C SER A 336 9.45 2.19 16.51
N LEU A 337 9.72 1.60 17.69
CA LEU A 337 10.90 0.82 18.02
C LEU A 337 10.43 -0.55 18.51
N GLU A 338 10.32 -1.49 17.59
CA GLU A 338 9.84 -2.84 17.90
C GLU A 338 11.02 -3.78 18.09
N SER A 339 11.10 -4.46 19.23
CA SER A 339 12.15 -5.46 19.43
C SER A 339 12.02 -6.56 18.38
N ILE A 340 13.13 -6.87 17.72
CA ILE A 340 13.15 -7.85 16.64
C ILE A 340 14.34 -8.79 16.80
N ASP A 341 14.09 -10.05 16.50
CA ASP A 341 15.13 -11.05 16.36
C ASP A 341 15.68 -11.05 14.93
N VAL A 342 16.99 -11.19 14.78
CA VAL A 342 17.66 -11.16 13.47
C VAL A 342 18.23 -12.52 13.11
N TRP A 343 18.06 -12.92 11.85
CA TRP A 343 18.61 -14.15 11.32
C TRP A 343 19.99 -13.93 10.71
N GLY A 344 20.85 -14.93 10.86
CA GLY A 344 22.18 -14.95 10.24
C GLY A 344 22.58 -16.33 9.75
N ILE A 345 23.49 -16.36 8.77
CA ILE A 345 24.15 -17.58 8.29
C ILE A 345 25.54 -17.70 8.93
N VAL A 346 25.84 -18.91 9.41
CA VAL A 346 27.09 -19.29 10.10
C VAL A 346 27.58 -20.64 9.61
N GLY A 347 28.86 -20.96 9.76
CA GLY A 347 29.38 -22.30 9.49
C GLY A 347 30.73 -22.31 8.80
N SER A 348 31.33 -23.49 8.64
CA SER A 348 32.68 -23.67 8.06
C SER A 348 32.82 -23.14 6.63
N ALA A 349 31.70 -23.01 5.91
CA ALA A 349 31.64 -22.42 4.57
C ALA A 349 31.56 -20.89 4.55
N THR A 350 31.29 -20.25 5.70
CA THR A 350 31.08 -18.80 5.81
C THR A 350 32.37 -18.05 6.18
N PRO A 351 32.47 -16.72 5.92
CA PRO A 351 33.66 -15.93 6.23
C PRO A 351 34.10 -15.97 7.69
N ASN A 352 33.14 -16.15 8.61
CA ASN A 352 33.34 -16.05 10.06
C ASN A 352 33.31 -17.42 10.78
N ALA A 353 33.27 -18.52 10.02
CA ALA A 353 33.22 -19.89 10.55
C ALA A 353 32.09 -20.10 11.58
N TRP A 354 32.29 -20.96 12.58
CA TRP A 354 31.31 -21.28 13.62
C TRP A 354 31.30 -20.30 14.82
N ASP A 355 32.36 -19.50 14.96
CA ASP A 355 32.64 -18.70 16.16
C ASP A 355 32.37 -17.20 15.98
N GLY A 356 32.33 -16.69 14.74
CA GLY A 356 32.18 -15.26 14.52
C GLY A 356 30.72 -14.81 14.51
N PRO A 357 30.47 -13.49 14.44
CA PRO A 357 29.14 -13.00 14.17
C PRO A 357 28.70 -13.49 12.79
N ASP A 358 27.41 -13.75 12.66
CA ASP A 358 26.83 -14.28 11.44
C ASP A 358 26.82 -13.22 10.35
N THR A 359 26.81 -13.68 9.10
CA THR A 359 26.37 -12.78 8.02
C THR A 359 24.86 -12.63 8.14
N LYS A 360 24.40 -11.39 8.37
CA LYS A 360 22.99 -11.10 8.67
C LYS A 360 22.12 -11.08 7.42
N PHE A 361 20.93 -11.67 7.53
CA PHE A 361 19.86 -11.49 6.57
C PHE A 361 19.23 -10.10 6.72
N LYS A 362 18.63 -9.62 5.63
CA LYS A 362 17.73 -8.47 5.62
C LYS A 362 16.28 -8.96 5.65
N LEU A 363 15.40 -8.20 6.29
CA LEU A 363 13.96 -8.46 6.24
C LEU A 363 13.41 -8.03 4.88
N ASP A 364 12.59 -8.87 4.25
CA ASP A 364 11.83 -8.52 3.07
C ASP A 364 10.56 -7.78 3.49
N TYR A 365 10.53 -6.45 3.38
CA TYR A 365 9.35 -5.67 3.75
C TYR A 365 8.13 -5.94 2.85
N SER A 366 8.30 -6.59 1.70
CA SER A 366 7.20 -6.99 0.81
C SER A 366 6.44 -8.23 1.30
N GLN A 367 7.01 -9.01 2.22
CA GLN A 367 6.44 -10.27 2.70
C GLN A 367 6.51 -10.39 4.23
N GLU A 368 5.57 -11.09 4.84
CA GLU A 368 5.57 -11.28 6.29
C GLU A 368 6.58 -12.35 6.70
N ASN A 369 7.49 -12.03 7.63
CA ASN A 369 8.50 -12.94 8.18
C ASN A 369 9.40 -13.64 7.14
N VAL A 370 9.62 -13.00 5.99
CA VAL A 370 10.57 -13.46 4.97
C VAL A 370 11.85 -12.64 5.06
N TRP A 371 12.98 -13.32 4.99
CA TRP A 371 14.32 -12.74 5.11
C TRP A 371 15.16 -13.12 3.91
N TYR A 372 16.02 -12.23 3.42
CA TYR A 372 16.88 -12.50 2.28
C TYR A 372 18.34 -12.10 2.54
N LEU A 373 19.26 -12.79 1.89
CA LEU A 373 20.68 -12.47 1.87
C LEU A 373 21.22 -12.70 0.45
N ASN A 374 21.56 -11.60 -0.21
CA ASN A 374 22.04 -11.63 -1.60
C ASN A 374 23.56 -11.63 -1.67
N ASN A 375 24.10 -12.28 -2.69
CA ASN A 375 25.53 -12.32 -3.03
C ASN A 375 26.43 -12.89 -1.91
N MET A 376 25.95 -13.90 -1.18
CA MET A 376 26.74 -14.57 -0.15
C MET A 376 27.77 -15.51 -0.79
N THR A 377 29.05 -15.17 -0.69
CA THR A 377 30.14 -16.04 -1.14
C THR A 377 30.45 -17.09 -0.08
N LEU A 378 30.36 -18.36 -0.48
CA LEU A 378 30.67 -19.53 0.34
C LEU A 378 31.87 -20.30 -0.24
N ILE A 379 32.55 -21.03 0.63
CA ILE A 379 33.50 -22.09 0.25
C ILE A 379 32.87 -23.48 0.47
N ASP A 380 33.52 -24.54 0.01
CA ASP A 380 33.08 -25.91 0.34
C ASP A 380 33.06 -26.11 1.87
N GLY A 381 31.93 -26.56 2.40
CA GLY A 381 31.77 -26.74 3.84
C GLY A 381 30.32 -26.91 4.27
N GLU A 382 30.02 -26.46 5.47
CA GLU A 382 28.71 -26.57 6.11
C GLU A 382 28.22 -25.19 6.58
N ILE A 383 26.90 -25.01 6.58
CA ILE A 383 26.22 -23.83 7.11
C ILE A 383 25.06 -24.20 8.04
N LYS A 384 24.66 -23.23 8.85
CA LYS A 384 23.41 -23.18 9.61
C LYS A 384 22.85 -21.76 9.58
N PHE A 385 21.56 -21.64 9.89
CA PHE A 385 20.91 -20.36 10.17
C PHE A 385 20.69 -20.25 11.67
N ARG A 386 21.02 -19.11 12.28
CA ARG A 386 20.75 -18.92 13.71
C ARG A 386 20.27 -17.52 14.02
N GLN A 387 19.51 -17.44 15.11
CA GLN A 387 18.91 -16.22 15.57
C GLN A 387 19.89 -15.47 16.47
N ASN A 388 20.04 -14.15 16.29
CA ASN A 388 20.75 -13.25 17.18
C ASN A 388 22.22 -13.61 17.48
N ASP A 389 22.95 -14.23 16.54
CA ASP A 389 24.31 -14.78 16.77
C ASP A 389 24.38 -15.80 17.93
N ALA A 390 23.25 -16.41 18.27
CA ALA A 390 23.12 -17.31 19.40
C ALA A 390 22.69 -18.71 18.95
N TRP A 391 23.08 -19.72 19.73
CA TRP A 391 22.72 -21.11 19.46
C TRP A 391 21.36 -21.53 20.03
N ASP A 392 20.67 -20.64 20.74
CA ASP A 392 19.39 -20.96 21.39
C ASP A 392 18.31 -21.32 20.37
N VAL A 393 18.24 -20.59 19.25
CA VAL A 393 17.36 -20.88 18.12
C VAL A 393 18.19 -20.94 16.85
N ASN A 394 18.28 -22.12 16.26
CA ASN A 394 19.06 -22.36 15.06
C ASN A 394 18.44 -23.47 14.22
N TYR A 395 18.58 -23.34 12.91
CA TYR A 395 18.03 -24.24 11.91
C TYR A 395 19.10 -24.81 11.00
N GLY A 396 18.79 -25.98 10.47
CA GLY A 396 19.52 -26.69 9.44
C GLY A 396 18.53 -27.38 8.49
N ASP A 397 19.02 -28.37 7.73
CA ASP A 397 18.22 -29.17 6.80
C ASP A 397 18.88 -30.55 6.65
N ILE A 398 18.43 -31.50 7.46
CA ILE A 398 19.00 -32.86 7.54
C ILE A 398 18.65 -33.72 6.32
N ASP A 399 17.45 -33.54 5.77
CA ASP A 399 16.90 -34.36 4.69
C ASP A 399 17.16 -33.75 3.29
N GLY A 400 17.59 -32.48 3.24
CA GLY A 400 17.87 -31.74 2.02
C GLY A 400 16.59 -31.32 1.28
N ASP A 401 15.44 -31.31 1.94
CA ASP A 401 14.13 -31.08 1.36
C ASP A 401 13.71 -29.59 1.34
N LYS A 402 14.59 -28.71 1.84
CA LYS A 402 14.40 -27.26 1.95
C LYS A 402 13.42 -26.82 3.02
N ILE A 403 12.99 -27.74 3.89
CA ILE A 403 12.26 -27.44 5.11
C ILE A 403 13.29 -27.36 6.24
N LEU A 404 13.25 -26.28 6.99
CA LEU A 404 14.17 -26.02 8.08
C LEU A 404 13.78 -26.84 9.32
N ASP A 405 14.73 -27.58 9.85
CA ASP A 405 14.55 -28.42 11.04
C ASP A 405 15.47 -27.99 12.19
N THR A 406 15.20 -28.50 13.39
CA THR A 406 16.00 -28.26 14.61
C THR A 406 16.68 -29.54 15.12
N ASP A 407 16.71 -30.60 14.32
CA ASP A 407 17.25 -31.89 14.74
C ASP A 407 18.78 -31.86 14.88
N ASP A 408 19.33 -32.73 15.74
CA ASP A 408 20.78 -32.82 15.91
C ASP A 408 21.47 -33.28 14.61
N GLY A 409 22.53 -32.58 14.22
CA GLY A 409 23.34 -32.94 13.04
C GLY A 409 22.79 -32.45 11.70
N ASN A 410 21.83 -31.54 11.71
CA ASN A 410 21.17 -30.95 10.53
C ASN A 410 22.00 -29.92 9.75
N ASN A 411 23.33 -29.94 9.82
CA ASN A 411 24.15 -28.98 9.08
C ASN A 411 23.90 -29.08 7.56
N ILE A 412 23.79 -27.94 6.89
CA ILE A 412 23.57 -27.90 5.44
C ILE A 412 24.91 -27.91 4.73
N VAL A 413 25.18 -28.93 3.92
CA VAL A 413 26.42 -29.03 3.13
C VAL A 413 26.31 -28.15 1.89
N VAL A 414 27.31 -27.30 1.67
CA VAL A 414 27.38 -26.37 0.54
C VAL A 414 28.70 -26.50 -0.20
N THR A 415 28.69 -26.08 -1.47
CA THR A 415 29.89 -25.97 -2.31
C THR A 415 30.29 -24.52 -2.48
N ALA A 416 31.53 -24.28 -2.91
CA ALA A 416 32.01 -22.95 -3.23
C ALA A 416 31.18 -22.29 -4.34
N GLY A 417 30.72 -21.07 -4.09
CA GLY A 417 29.85 -20.33 -4.98
C GLY A 417 29.40 -19.01 -4.37
N THR A 418 28.69 -18.20 -5.16
CA THR A 418 27.99 -17.01 -4.67
C THR A 418 26.51 -17.29 -4.81
N TYR A 419 25.78 -17.19 -3.70
CA TYR A 419 24.39 -17.59 -3.60
C TYR A 419 23.50 -16.44 -3.13
N ASN A 420 22.25 -16.47 -3.54
CA ASN A 420 21.17 -15.73 -2.90
C ASN A 420 20.37 -16.69 -2.01
N PHE A 421 20.09 -16.27 -0.78
CA PHE A 421 19.29 -17.03 0.18
C PHE A 421 18.00 -16.30 0.49
N THR A 422 16.92 -17.06 0.64
CA THR A 422 15.68 -16.62 1.27
C THR A 422 15.35 -17.56 2.42
N LEU A 423 14.97 -17.03 3.58
CA LEU A 423 14.34 -17.77 4.69
C LEU A 423 12.89 -17.32 4.77
N ASP A 424 11.97 -18.28 4.79
CA ASP A 424 10.53 -18.02 4.87
C ASP A 424 9.96 -18.67 6.14
N PHE A 425 9.56 -17.81 7.08
CA PHE A 425 8.92 -18.19 8.34
C PHE A 425 7.42 -17.86 8.37
N SER A 426 6.80 -17.57 7.21
CA SER A 426 5.37 -17.31 7.11
C SER A 426 4.51 -18.50 7.58
N ASN A 427 5.03 -19.72 7.42
CA ASN A 427 4.50 -20.93 8.06
C ASN A 427 5.45 -21.40 9.18
N PRO A 428 5.19 -21.06 10.46
CA PRO A 428 6.07 -21.42 11.56
C PRO A 428 6.16 -22.92 11.85
N ASP A 429 5.19 -23.72 11.38
CA ASP A 429 5.20 -25.18 11.54
C ASP A 429 6.08 -25.89 10.49
N SER A 430 6.45 -25.19 9.41
CA SER A 430 7.27 -25.72 8.32
C SER A 430 8.06 -24.59 7.64
N PRO A 431 8.98 -23.93 8.37
CA PRO A 431 9.79 -22.86 7.79
C PRO A 431 10.66 -23.41 6.66
N THR A 432 10.93 -22.61 5.64
CA THR A 432 11.67 -23.06 4.44
C THR A 432 12.82 -22.12 4.09
N TYR A 433 13.71 -22.60 3.22
CA TYR A 433 14.73 -21.73 2.63
C TYR A 433 14.96 -22.03 1.14
N THR A 434 15.39 -21.00 0.41
CA THR A 434 15.95 -21.14 -0.94
C THR A 434 17.44 -20.80 -0.94
N MET A 435 18.15 -21.37 -1.91
CA MET A 435 19.58 -21.13 -2.15
C MET A 435 19.80 -21.25 -3.66
N GLU A 436 19.99 -20.11 -4.32
CA GLU A 436 20.09 -19.99 -5.79
C GLU A 436 21.46 -19.51 -6.26
#